data_AF-A0A936RDJ4-F1
#
_entry.id   AF-A0A936RDJ4-F1
#
_cell.length_a   1.000
_cell.length_b   1.000
_cell.length_c   1.000
_cell.angle_alpha   90.00
_cell.angle_beta   90.00
_cell.angle_gamma   90.00
#
_symmetry.space_group_name_H-M   'P 1'
#
loop_
_entity.id
_entity.type
_entity.pdbx_description
1 polymer ?
#
loop_
_entity_poly.entity_id
_entity_poly.type
_entity_poly.pdbx_seq_one_letter_code
_entity_poly.pdbx_strand_id
1 'polypeptide(L)'
;MLISWRVPKTIQWIVKLFIIYLCIFTAFRIATVIFFKPQSIGLLDLFSSFWLGLKYDLRWIAIILLPIAVFSLYPRLSPFYSNRSKKRWTAYLGLITLLVLFFYGADFGQFAYVNARLNADALIFAEDPRESLQMVWQSYPVVWILVGLAGAVMMMNWMFRRTHVDVTEKNLNIHKFTYRRRWHVAALLLLGWFVYGFFMTKPLDFFRAFDLNDEFKSNLALNPLQNFFTTLRFRSPDHNSRADAYFGDMRRFYNWIRISL
;
A
#
# COMPACT_ATOMS: atom_id res chain seq x y z
N MET A 1 11.11 -14.46 -22.25
CA MET A 1 11.14 -13.13 -22.90
C MET A 1 12.19 -12.18 -22.32
N LEU A 2 12.21 -11.87 -21.00
CA LEU A 2 13.17 -10.87 -20.47
C LEU A 2 14.65 -11.29 -20.60
N ILE A 3 14.93 -12.59 -20.52
CA ILE A 3 16.29 -13.14 -20.67
C ILE A 3 16.78 -13.03 -22.12
N SER A 4 15.90 -13.26 -23.12
CA SER A 4 16.26 -13.14 -24.54
C SER A 4 16.58 -11.69 -24.93
N TRP A 5 16.00 -10.70 -24.23
CA TRP A 5 16.29 -9.27 -24.43
C TRP A 5 17.52 -8.76 -23.64
N ARG A 6 18.26 -9.67 -22.99
CA ARG A 6 19.45 -9.37 -22.17
C ARG A 6 19.20 -8.27 -21.12
N VAL A 7 18.02 -8.31 -20.47
CA VAL A 7 17.64 -7.38 -19.40
C VAL A 7 18.47 -7.67 -18.14
N PRO A 8 18.99 -6.66 -17.40
CA PRO A 8 19.79 -6.88 -16.19
C PRO A 8 19.06 -7.72 -15.14
N LYS A 9 19.79 -8.55 -14.38
CA LYS A 9 19.24 -9.43 -13.32
C LYS A 9 18.37 -8.65 -12.32
N THR A 10 18.79 -7.45 -11.94
CA THR A 10 18.01 -6.57 -11.05
C THR A 10 16.64 -6.22 -11.61
N ILE A 11 16.56 -5.84 -12.90
CA ILE A 11 15.29 -5.47 -13.52
C ILE A 11 14.38 -6.69 -13.68
N GLN A 12 14.93 -7.85 -14.03
CA GLN A 12 14.16 -9.11 -14.05
C GLN A 12 13.58 -9.43 -12.67
N TRP A 13 14.34 -9.18 -11.60
CA TRP A 13 13.87 -9.37 -10.23
C TRP A 13 12.80 -8.36 -9.83
N ILE A 14 12.98 -7.08 -10.16
CA ILE A 14 11.97 -6.03 -9.94
C ILE A 14 10.64 -6.39 -10.61
N VAL A 15 10.65 -6.89 -11.85
CA VAL A 15 9.42 -7.32 -12.54
C VAL A 15 8.74 -8.47 -11.80
N LYS A 16 9.50 -9.47 -11.32
CA LYS A 16 8.91 -10.57 -10.51
C LYS A 16 8.31 -10.07 -9.20
N LEU A 17 9.03 -9.19 -8.49
CA LEU A 17 8.54 -8.59 -7.25
C LEU A 17 7.27 -7.76 -7.49
N PHE A 18 7.25 -6.99 -8.58
CA PHE A 18 6.09 -6.21 -8.99
C PHE A 18 4.86 -7.08 -9.17
N ILE A 19 4.98 -8.20 -9.88
CA ILE A 19 3.88 -9.16 -10.07
C ILE A 19 3.43 -9.76 -8.73
N ILE A 20 4.36 -10.14 -7.86
CA ILE A 20 4.04 -10.69 -6.54
C ILE A 20 3.22 -9.69 -5.72
N TYR A 21 3.68 -8.44 -5.59
CA TYR A 21 2.93 -7.43 -4.84
C TYR A 21 1.59 -7.09 -5.49
N LEU A 22 1.51 -7.07 -6.82
CA LEU A 22 0.26 -6.87 -7.54
C LEU A 22 -0.75 -7.96 -7.21
N CYS A 23 -0.33 -9.22 -7.23
CA CYS A 23 -1.17 -10.36 -6.83
C CYS A 23 -1.64 -10.22 -5.38
N ILE A 24 -0.77 -9.80 -4.46
CA ILE A 24 -1.10 -9.64 -3.04
C ILE A 24 -2.14 -8.53 -2.84
N PHE A 25 -1.89 -7.33 -3.37
CA PHE A 25 -2.83 -6.22 -3.25
C PHE A 25 -4.18 -6.53 -3.89
N THR A 26 -4.17 -7.19 -5.06
CA THR A 26 -5.39 -7.62 -5.73
C THR A 26 -6.12 -8.69 -4.91
N ALA A 27 -5.41 -9.66 -4.33
CA ALA A 27 -6.00 -10.70 -3.48
C ALA A 27 -6.67 -10.10 -2.24
N PHE A 28 -6.02 -9.16 -1.56
CA PHE A 28 -6.64 -8.45 -0.43
C PHE A 28 -7.87 -7.65 -0.85
N ARG A 29 -7.84 -6.98 -2.01
CA ARG A 29 -9.02 -6.27 -2.51
C ARG A 29 -10.16 -7.23 -2.82
N ILE A 30 -9.89 -8.35 -3.48
CA ILE A 30 -10.89 -9.39 -3.75
C ILE A 30 -11.44 -9.95 -2.44
N ALA A 31 -10.59 -10.24 -1.46
CA ALA A 31 -11.01 -10.67 -0.14
C ALA A 31 -11.91 -9.63 0.55
N THR A 32 -11.62 -8.32 0.41
CA THR A 32 -12.50 -7.26 0.92
C THR A 32 -13.91 -7.35 0.32
N VAL A 33 -14.01 -7.64 -0.98
CA VAL A 33 -15.31 -7.83 -1.65
C VAL A 33 -16.00 -9.11 -1.22
N ILE A 34 -15.27 -10.21 -1.03
CA ILE A 34 -15.88 -11.47 -0.61
C ILE A 34 -16.50 -11.36 0.79
N PHE A 35 -15.82 -10.67 1.72
CA PHE A 35 -16.24 -10.62 3.13
C PHE A 35 -17.15 -9.44 3.47
N PHE A 36 -17.00 -8.28 2.84
CA PHE A 36 -17.64 -7.04 3.30
C PHE A 36 -18.55 -6.38 2.26
N LYS A 37 -18.73 -6.96 1.07
CA LYS A 37 -19.59 -6.37 0.04
C LYS A 37 -21.07 -6.38 0.48
N PRO A 38 -21.74 -5.22 0.48
CA PRO A 38 -23.19 -5.14 0.69
C PRO A 38 -23.98 -5.84 -0.42
N GLN A 39 -25.11 -6.45 -0.07
CA GLN A 39 -25.99 -7.13 -1.05
C GLN A 39 -26.64 -6.15 -2.05
N SER A 40 -26.76 -4.87 -1.68
CA SER A 40 -27.35 -3.82 -2.51
C SER A 40 -26.52 -3.43 -3.73
N ILE A 41 -25.22 -3.73 -3.76
CA ILE A 41 -24.31 -3.28 -4.81
C ILE A 41 -24.05 -4.42 -5.83
N GLY A 42 -24.24 -4.14 -7.11
CA GLY A 42 -23.91 -5.08 -8.19
C GLY A 42 -22.39 -5.27 -8.34
N LEU A 43 -21.94 -6.46 -8.79
CA LEU A 43 -20.51 -6.68 -9.04
C LEU A 43 -19.97 -5.81 -10.19
N LEU A 44 -20.80 -5.53 -11.20
CA LEU A 44 -20.44 -4.66 -12.32
C LEU A 44 -20.20 -3.22 -11.87
N ASP A 45 -20.94 -2.76 -10.86
CA ASP A 45 -20.81 -1.40 -10.32
C ASP A 45 -19.48 -1.19 -9.57
N LEU A 46 -18.82 -2.28 -9.17
CA LEU A 46 -17.52 -2.24 -8.50
C LEU A 46 -16.36 -2.07 -9.49
N PHE A 47 -16.58 -2.23 -10.80
CA PHE A 47 -15.50 -2.14 -11.80
C PHE A 47 -14.74 -0.81 -11.69
N SER A 48 -15.45 0.30 -11.53
CA SER A 48 -14.85 1.62 -11.33
C SER A 48 -13.98 1.68 -10.07
N SER A 49 -14.42 1.08 -8.96
CA SER A 49 -13.65 0.97 -7.73
C SER A 49 -12.41 0.10 -7.89
N PHE A 50 -12.52 -1.03 -8.58
CA PHE A 50 -11.39 -1.91 -8.87
C PHE A 50 -10.36 -1.24 -9.77
N TRP A 51 -10.81 -0.53 -10.81
CA TRP A 51 -9.92 0.19 -11.73
C TRP A 51 -9.18 1.32 -11.03
N LEU A 52 -9.89 2.15 -10.25
CA LEU A 52 -9.26 3.20 -9.48
C LEU A 52 -8.32 2.63 -8.39
N GLY A 53 -8.76 1.55 -7.73
CA GLY A 53 -7.95 0.86 -6.74
C GLY A 53 -6.68 0.25 -7.29
N LEU A 54 -6.73 -0.32 -8.50
CA LEU A 54 -5.54 -0.83 -9.17
C LEU A 54 -4.49 0.29 -9.35
N LYS A 55 -4.93 1.52 -9.64
CA LYS A 55 -4.01 2.67 -9.77
C LYS A 55 -3.33 3.02 -8.44
N TYR A 56 -4.08 2.99 -7.33
CA TYR A 56 -3.50 3.20 -5.99
C TYR A 56 -2.52 2.09 -5.61
N ASP A 57 -2.84 0.83 -5.93
CA ASP A 57 -1.96 -0.31 -5.69
C ASP A 57 -0.67 -0.19 -6.50
N LEU A 58 -0.78 0.11 -7.80
CA LEU A 58 0.36 0.32 -8.69
C LEU A 58 1.30 1.41 -8.17
N ARG A 59 0.74 2.52 -7.65
CA ARG A 59 1.52 3.58 -7.00
C ARG A 59 2.31 3.02 -5.81
N TRP A 60 1.68 2.30 -4.89
CA TRP A 60 2.35 1.78 -3.70
C TRP A 60 3.41 0.72 -4.04
N ILE A 61 3.12 -0.18 -4.99
CA ILE A 61 4.11 -1.14 -5.50
C ILE A 61 5.31 -0.38 -6.07
N ALA A 62 5.05 0.68 -6.83
CA ALA A 62 6.12 1.49 -7.39
C ALA A 62 6.94 2.19 -6.30
N ILE A 63 6.32 2.78 -5.28
CA ILE A 63 7.02 3.38 -4.13
C ILE A 63 7.93 2.35 -3.44
N ILE A 64 7.46 1.12 -3.24
CA ILE A 64 8.23 0.05 -2.57
C ILE A 64 9.46 -0.36 -3.40
N LEU A 65 9.31 -0.46 -4.72
CA LEU A 65 10.35 -0.96 -5.63
C LEU A 65 11.30 0.12 -6.16
N LEU A 66 10.88 1.39 -6.14
CA LEU A 66 11.66 2.50 -6.67
C LEU A 66 13.02 2.68 -5.97
N PRO A 67 13.15 2.57 -4.63
CA PRO A 67 14.46 2.55 -3.98
C PRO A 67 15.39 1.48 -4.55
N ILE A 68 14.89 0.26 -4.80
CA ILE A 68 15.69 -0.82 -5.38
C ILE A 68 16.16 -0.40 -6.78
N ALA A 69 15.27 0.15 -7.61
CA ALA A 69 15.62 0.61 -8.96
C ALA A 69 16.66 1.74 -8.95
N VAL A 70 16.51 2.73 -8.06
CA VAL A 70 17.40 3.89 -7.93
C VAL A 70 18.78 3.46 -7.44
N PHE A 71 18.86 2.72 -6.34
CA PHE A 71 20.15 2.31 -5.77
C PHE A 71 20.88 1.30 -6.66
N SER A 72 20.13 0.51 -7.45
CA SER A 72 20.73 -0.38 -8.44
C SER A 72 21.39 0.34 -9.61
N LEU A 73 21.23 1.67 -9.73
CA LEU A 73 22.02 2.48 -10.66
C LEU A 73 23.53 2.41 -10.37
N TYR A 74 23.89 2.12 -9.11
CA TYR A 74 25.27 1.90 -8.69
C TYR A 74 25.49 0.40 -8.48
N PRO A 75 26.33 -0.28 -9.28
CA PRO A 75 26.48 -1.73 -9.22
C PRO A 75 26.78 -2.29 -7.83
N ARG A 76 27.55 -1.57 -7.00
CA ARG A 76 27.89 -1.98 -5.61
C ARG A 76 26.68 -2.09 -4.68
N LEU A 77 25.62 -1.32 -4.95
CA LEU A 77 24.40 -1.29 -4.17
C LEU A 77 23.31 -2.21 -4.73
N SER A 78 23.57 -2.87 -5.86
CA SER A 78 22.64 -3.83 -6.46
C SER A 78 22.41 -5.06 -5.56
N PRO A 79 21.18 -5.61 -5.50
CA PRO A 79 20.86 -6.87 -4.82
C PRO A 79 21.67 -8.09 -5.27
N PHE A 80 22.30 -8.01 -6.45
CA PHE A 80 23.07 -9.11 -7.05
C PHE A 80 24.60 -8.91 -6.99
N TYR A 81 25.09 -7.89 -6.31
CA TYR A 81 26.53 -7.62 -6.22
C TYR A 81 27.25 -8.49 -5.18
N SER A 82 26.68 -8.66 -3.99
CA SER A 82 27.29 -9.44 -2.91
C SER A 82 26.24 -10.09 -2.00
N ASN A 83 26.63 -11.12 -1.26
CA ASN A 83 25.76 -11.76 -0.27
C ASN A 83 25.26 -10.78 0.81
N ARG A 84 26.07 -9.78 1.18
CA ARG A 84 25.65 -8.72 2.12
C ARG A 84 24.57 -7.83 1.51
N SER A 85 24.72 -7.41 0.25
CA SER A 85 23.69 -6.63 -0.46
C SER A 85 22.39 -7.43 -0.63
N LYS A 86 22.48 -8.72 -0.96
CA LYS A 86 21.32 -9.64 -0.99
C LYS A 86 20.60 -9.63 0.36
N LYS A 87 21.30 -9.88 1.47
CA LYS A 87 20.69 -9.93 2.82
C LYS A 87 20.03 -8.59 3.19
N ARG A 88 20.68 -7.46 2.88
CA ARG A 88 20.12 -6.11 3.12
C ARG A 88 18.82 -5.89 2.36
N TRP A 89 18.80 -6.18 1.06
CA TRP A 89 17.60 -5.98 0.23
C TRP A 89 16.47 -6.97 0.58
N THR A 90 16.81 -8.21 0.92
CA THR A 90 15.81 -9.17 1.43
C THR A 90 15.24 -8.71 2.78
N ALA A 91 16.07 -8.17 3.69
CA ALA A 91 15.58 -7.61 4.96
C ALA A 91 14.70 -6.37 4.76
N TYR A 92 15.09 -5.46 3.86
CA TYR A 92 14.26 -4.31 3.45
C TYR A 92 12.89 -4.78 2.94
N LEU A 93 12.87 -5.71 1.98
CA LEU A 93 11.61 -6.23 1.45
C LEU A 93 10.78 -6.96 2.50
N GLY A 94 11.43 -7.72 3.40
CA GLY A 94 10.77 -8.40 4.50
C GLY A 94 10.11 -7.43 5.49
N LEU A 95 10.81 -6.36 5.86
CA LEU A 95 10.28 -5.31 6.75
C LEU A 95 9.13 -4.54 6.09
N ILE A 96 9.29 -4.13 4.83
CA ILE A 96 8.23 -3.44 4.10
C ILE A 96 7.02 -4.35 3.90
N THR A 97 7.22 -5.64 3.61
CA THR A 97 6.12 -6.59 3.50
C THR A 97 5.42 -6.80 4.84
N LEU A 98 6.16 -6.88 5.95
CA LEU A 98 5.57 -6.93 7.30
C LEU A 98 4.67 -5.71 7.52
N LEU A 99 5.16 -4.50 7.22
CA LEU A 99 4.34 -3.29 7.35
C LEU A 99 3.11 -3.35 6.45
N VAL A 100 3.27 -3.70 5.17
CA VAL A 100 2.14 -3.86 4.24
C VAL A 100 1.10 -4.84 4.79
N LEU A 101 1.51 -6.04 5.20
CA LEU A 101 0.59 -7.06 5.71
C LEU A 101 -0.05 -6.64 7.03
N PHE A 102 0.68 -5.93 7.89
CA PHE A 102 0.13 -5.36 9.12
C PHE A 102 -0.96 -4.33 8.82
N PHE A 103 -0.71 -3.37 7.92
CA PHE A 103 -1.70 -2.37 7.52
C PHE A 103 -2.93 -3.00 6.88
N TYR A 104 -2.76 -3.98 6.00
CA TYR A 104 -3.88 -4.71 5.43
C TYR A 104 -4.61 -5.56 6.47
N GLY A 105 -3.91 -6.21 7.40
CA GLY A 105 -4.54 -6.96 8.49
C GLY A 105 -5.39 -6.05 9.40
N ALA A 106 -4.83 -4.90 9.80
CA ALA A 106 -5.54 -3.89 10.59
C ALA A 106 -6.75 -3.32 9.82
N ASP A 107 -6.61 -3.11 8.52
CA ASP A 107 -7.69 -2.66 7.65
C ASP A 107 -8.86 -3.66 7.57
N PHE A 108 -8.57 -4.96 7.51
CA PHE A 108 -9.61 -5.99 7.63
C PHE A 108 -10.32 -5.96 8.98
N GLY A 109 -9.58 -5.72 10.07
CA GLY A 109 -10.17 -5.52 11.40
C GLY A 109 -11.09 -4.29 11.46
N GLN A 110 -10.64 -3.17 10.90
CA GLN A 110 -11.42 -1.93 10.82
C GLN A 110 -12.69 -2.11 9.97
N PHE A 111 -12.59 -2.76 8.81
CA PHE A 111 -13.75 -3.06 7.98
C PHE A 111 -14.77 -3.93 8.69
N ALA A 112 -14.32 -4.94 9.44
CA ALA A 112 -15.22 -5.79 10.22
C ALA A 112 -15.96 -5.03 11.32
N TYR A 113 -15.40 -3.93 11.82
CA TYR A 113 -15.99 -3.14 12.91
C TYR A 113 -16.83 -1.95 12.44
N VAL A 114 -16.33 -1.17 11.47
CA VAL A 114 -16.91 0.12 11.05
C VAL A 114 -17.29 0.15 9.56
N ASN A 115 -17.03 -0.92 8.79
CA ASN A 115 -17.23 -0.95 7.33
C ASN A 115 -16.46 0.13 6.54
N ALA A 116 -15.39 0.68 7.12
CA ALA A 116 -14.54 1.69 6.51
C ALA A 116 -13.07 1.24 6.43
N ARG A 117 -12.31 1.83 5.50
CA ARG A 117 -10.86 1.62 5.39
C ARG A 117 -10.13 2.17 6.62
N LEU A 118 -8.98 1.61 6.91
CA LEU A 118 -8.08 2.07 7.98
C LEU A 118 -7.70 3.54 7.78
N ASN A 119 -8.01 4.36 8.77
CA ASN A 119 -7.74 5.79 8.82
C ASN A 119 -6.86 6.13 10.04
N ALA A 120 -6.37 7.36 10.11
CA ALA A 120 -5.48 7.81 11.18
C ALA A 120 -6.14 7.89 12.56
N ASP A 121 -7.48 7.84 12.64
CA ASP A 121 -8.21 7.75 13.90
C ASP A 121 -7.84 6.48 14.67
N ALA A 122 -7.34 5.45 13.97
CA ALA A 122 -6.76 4.27 14.59
C ALA A 122 -5.63 4.59 15.59
N LEU A 123 -4.93 5.73 15.42
CA LEU A 123 -3.89 6.18 16.34
C LEU A 123 -4.44 6.78 17.64
N ILE A 124 -5.70 7.20 17.68
CA ILE A 124 -6.33 7.65 18.93
C ILE A 124 -6.39 6.47 19.92
N PHE A 125 -6.69 5.27 19.43
CA PHE A 125 -6.62 4.05 20.25
C PHE A 125 -5.19 3.74 20.75
N ALA A 126 -4.16 4.23 20.07
CA ALA A 126 -2.77 4.07 20.49
C ALA A 126 -2.34 5.08 21.58
N GLU A 127 -3.13 6.11 21.87
CA GLU A 127 -2.87 7.07 22.94
C GLU A 127 -3.12 6.45 24.33
N ASP A 128 -4.15 5.61 24.44
CA ASP A 128 -4.45 4.80 25.63
C ASP A 128 -4.25 3.30 25.34
N PRO A 129 -3.01 2.84 25.16
CA PRO A 129 -2.72 1.50 24.63
C PRO A 129 -3.15 0.38 25.58
N ARG A 130 -3.21 0.63 26.89
CA ARG A 130 -3.61 -0.40 27.87
C ARG A 130 -5.07 -0.81 27.67
N GLU A 131 -5.97 0.16 27.64
CA GLU A 131 -7.40 -0.09 27.50
C GLU A 131 -7.73 -0.63 26.09
N SER A 132 -7.14 -0.03 25.05
CA SER A 132 -7.34 -0.48 23.68
C SER A 132 -6.83 -1.90 23.43
N LEU A 133 -5.67 -2.28 23.98
CA LEU A 133 -5.17 -3.66 23.86
C LEU A 133 -6.06 -4.65 24.60
N GLN A 134 -6.61 -4.28 25.76
CA GLN A 134 -7.55 -5.14 26.47
C GLN A 134 -8.83 -5.36 25.66
N MET A 135 -9.37 -4.32 25.02
CA MET A 135 -10.51 -4.45 24.11
C MET A 135 -10.18 -5.39 22.94
N VAL A 136 -9.04 -5.20 22.28
CA VAL A 136 -8.64 -6.05 21.13
C VAL A 136 -8.44 -7.50 21.57
N TRP A 137 -7.85 -7.74 22.74
CA TRP A 137 -7.63 -9.09 23.26
C TRP A 137 -8.92 -9.82 23.61
N GLN A 138 -9.93 -9.10 24.09
CA GLN A 138 -11.24 -9.65 24.42
C GLN A 138 -12.13 -9.84 23.17
N SER A 139 -12.01 -8.98 22.17
CA SER A 139 -12.87 -8.99 20.97
C SER A 139 -12.32 -9.84 19.82
N TYR A 140 -10.99 -10.01 19.71
CA TYR A 140 -10.36 -10.68 18.57
C TYR A 140 -9.40 -11.81 18.97
N PRO A 141 -9.29 -12.88 18.15
CA PRO A 141 -8.34 -13.95 18.38
C PRO A 141 -6.90 -13.52 18.02
N VAL A 142 -6.32 -12.61 18.81
CA VAL A 142 -5.03 -11.94 18.54
C VAL A 142 -3.90 -12.93 18.26
N VAL A 143 -3.82 -14.02 19.03
CA VAL A 143 -2.77 -15.05 18.87
C VAL A 143 -2.80 -15.65 17.46
N TRP A 144 -3.99 -15.98 16.94
CA TRP A 144 -4.14 -16.56 15.60
C TRP A 144 -3.85 -15.55 14.50
N ILE A 145 -4.20 -14.28 14.71
CA ILE A 145 -3.86 -13.19 13.79
C ILE A 145 -2.34 -13.01 13.72
N LEU A 146 -1.64 -13.00 14.86
CA LEU A 146 -0.19 -12.88 14.92
C LEU A 146 0.52 -14.08 14.28
N VAL A 147 0.02 -15.30 14.53
CA VAL A 147 0.54 -16.52 13.89
C VAL A 147 0.34 -16.46 12.36
N GLY A 148 -0.83 -16.04 11.90
CA GLY A 148 -1.11 -15.85 10.47
C GLY A 148 -0.20 -14.81 9.83
N LEU A 149 0.00 -13.66 10.50
CA LEU A 149 0.90 -12.60 10.05
C LEU A 149 2.35 -13.09 9.98
N ALA A 150 2.84 -13.77 11.02
CA ALA A 150 4.19 -14.35 11.05
C ALA A 150 4.37 -15.38 9.92
N GLY A 151 3.41 -16.28 9.73
CA GLY A 151 3.41 -17.26 8.64
C GLY A 151 3.45 -16.61 7.26
N ALA A 152 2.63 -15.58 7.03
CA ALA A 152 2.60 -14.84 5.77
C ALA A 152 3.94 -14.12 5.49
N VAL A 153 4.55 -13.49 6.50
CA VAL A 153 5.86 -12.83 6.37
C VAL A 153 6.97 -13.86 6.10
N MET A 154 6.94 -15.01 6.76
CA MET A 154 7.89 -16.10 6.51
C MET A 154 7.75 -16.64 5.08
N MET A 155 6.52 -16.88 4.61
CA MET A 155 6.23 -17.29 3.24
C MET A 155 6.77 -16.29 2.23
N MET A 156 6.55 -14.99 2.47
CA MET A 156 7.03 -13.91 1.60
C MET A 156 8.55 -13.82 1.55
N ASN A 157 9.21 -13.90 2.71
CA ASN A 157 10.67 -13.94 2.76
C ASN A 157 11.25 -15.16 2.03
N TRP A 158 10.58 -16.31 2.11
CA TRP A 158 10.93 -17.49 1.34
C TRP A 158 10.75 -17.26 -0.16
N MET A 159 9.63 -16.67 -0.61
CA MET A 159 9.39 -16.32 -2.02
C MET A 159 10.43 -15.34 -2.57
N PHE A 160 10.83 -14.32 -1.80
CA PHE A 160 11.89 -13.38 -2.19
C PHE A 160 13.24 -14.06 -2.36
N ARG A 161 13.58 -14.99 -1.46
CA ARG A 161 14.80 -15.80 -1.60
C ARG A 161 14.74 -16.69 -2.84
N ARG A 162 13.61 -17.36 -3.07
CA ARG A 162 13.39 -18.23 -4.23
C ARG A 162 13.47 -17.46 -5.55
N THR A 163 12.86 -16.28 -5.64
CA THR A 163 12.94 -15.45 -6.86
C THR A 163 14.34 -14.94 -7.13
N HIS A 164 15.12 -14.60 -6.09
CA HIS A 164 16.53 -14.22 -6.23
C HIS A 164 17.38 -15.38 -6.78
N VAL A 165 17.17 -16.60 -6.25
CA VAL A 165 17.85 -17.82 -6.72
C VAL A 165 17.45 -18.15 -8.15
N ASP A 166 16.15 -18.15 -8.48
CA ASP A 166 15.65 -18.43 -9.83
C ASP A 166 16.18 -17.44 -10.89
N VAL A 167 16.32 -16.15 -10.53
CA VAL A 167 16.97 -15.16 -11.41
C VAL A 167 18.48 -15.41 -11.50
N THR A 168 19.13 -15.90 -10.46
CA THR A 168 20.56 -16.21 -10.49
C THR A 168 20.84 -17.42 -11.37
N GLU A 169 20.11 -18.51 -11.18
CA GLU A 169 20.26 -19.80 -11.87
C GLU A 169 19.97 -19.70 -13.37
N LYS A 170 18.83 -19.10 -13.75
CA LYS A 170 18.47 -18.90 -15.17
C LYS A 170 19.44 -18.02 -15.94
N ASN A 171 20.32 -17.30 -15.25
CA ASN A 171 21.31 -16.41 -15.83
C ASN A 171 22.76 -16.86 -15.53
N LEU A 172 22.99 -18.14 -15.16
CA LEU A 172 24.32 -18.72 -14.96
C LEU A 172 25.11 -18.87 -16.27
N ASN A 173 24.43 -19.27 -17.35
CA ASN A 173 25.08 -19.59 -18.64
C ASN A 173 25.28 -18.37 -19.55
N ILE A 174 24.99 -17.15 -19.09
CA ILE A 174 25.08 -15.92 -19.89
C ILE A 174 26.18 -15.04 -19.32
N HIS A 175 27.37 -15.15 -19.91
CA HIS A 175 28.63 -14.63 -19.34
C HIS A 175 28.77 -13.08 -19.35
N LYS A 176 27.88 -12.34 -20.03
CA LYS A 176 27.93 -10.86 -20.08
C LYS A 176 26.53 -10.24 -20.05
N PHE A 177 25.97 -10.03 -18.87
CA PHE A 177 25.01 -8.93 -18.69
C PHE A 177 25.80 -7.63 -18.62
N THR A 178 26.06 -7.04 -19.79
CA THR A 178 26.50 -5.64 -19.84
C THR A 178 25.49 -4.82 -19.06
N TYR A 179 25.95 -4.10 -18.04
CA TYR A 179 25.17 -3.16 -17.25
C TYR A 179 24.63 -2.06 -18.18
N ARG A 180 23.49 -2.32 -18.84
CA ARG A 180 22.88 -1.39 -19.78
C ARG A 180 21.99 -0.42 -19.02
N ARG A 181 22.51 0.80 -18.82
CA ARG A 181 21.83 1.90 -18.14
C ARG A 181 20.40 2.16 -18.68
N ARG A 182 20.17 1.93 -19.98
CA ARG A 182 18.86 2.09 -20.64
C ARG A 182 17.72 1.33 -19.94
N TRP A 183 17.96 0.11 -19.46
CA TRP A 183 16.91 -0.69 -18.81
C TRP A 183 16.58 -0.19 -17.41
N HIS A 184 17.57 0.37 -16.71
CA HIS A 184 17.33 1.02 -15.42
C HIS A 184 16.57 2.33 -15.60
N VAL A 185 16.92 3.13 -16.61
CA VAL A 185 16.18 4.35 -16.95
C VAL A 185 14.74 4.02 -17.33
N ALA A 186 14.51 3.02 -18.18
CA ALA A 186 13.15 2.58 -18.53
C ALA A 186 12.35 2.12 -17.30
N ALA A 187 12.96 1.35 -16.40
CA ALA A 187 12.30 0.94 -15.16
C ALA A 187 11.98 2.14 -14.26
N LEU A 188 12.90 3.10 -14.12
CA LEU A 188 12.67 4.31 -13.31
C LEU A 188 11.56 5.19 -13.88
N LEU A 189 11.51 5.37 -15.21
CA LEU A 189 10.44 6.11 -15.87
C LEU A 189 9.09 5.41 -15.67
N LEU A 190 9.04 4.08 -15.82
CA LEU A 190 7.82 3.31 -15.64
C LEU A 190 7.32 3.36 -14.18
N LEU A 191 8.22 3.14 -13.20
CA LEU A 191 7.86 3.23 -11.79
C LEU A 191 7.44 4.66 -11.41
N GLY A 192 8.16 5.68 -11.91
CA GLY A 192 7.79 7.09 -11.72
C GLY A 192 6.42 7.42 -12.30
N TRP A 193 6.09 6.87 -13.47
CA TRP A 193 4.76 7.01 -14.08
C TRP A 193 3.65 6.40 -13.21
N PHE A 194 3.89 5.22 -12.62
CA PHE A 194 2.95 4.61 -11.67
C PHE A 194 2.79 5.43 -10.39
N VAL A 195 3.86 6.06 -9.88
CA VAL A 195 3.78 6.96 -8.73
C VAL A 195 2.92 8.19 -9.04
N TYR A 196 3.12 8.82 -10.21
CA TYR A 196 2.31 9.96 -10.64
C TYR A 196 0.82 9.58 -10.77
N GLY A 197 0.53 8.50 -11.49
CA GLY A 197 -0.82 7.97 -11.66
C GLY A 197 -0.97 7.28 -13.01
N PHE A 198 -1.25 5.98 -13.00
CA PHE A 198 -1.40 5.19 -14.22
C PHE A 198 -2.57 5.69 -15.09
N PHE A 199 -2.27 6.15 -16.30
CA PHE A 199 -3.22 6.73 -17.26
C PHE A 199 -4.07 7.84 -16.63
N MET A 200 -3.40 8.83 -16.04
CA MET A 200 -4.05 10.01 -15.47
C MET A 200 -3.37 11.28 -15.99
N THR A 201 -4.18 12.30 -16.29
CA THR A 201 -3.69 13.63 -16.70
C THR A 201 -3.15 14.43 -15.51
N LYS A 202 -3.84 14.34 -14.37
CA LYS A 202 -3.44 14.93 -13.09
C LYS A 202 -2.84 13.85 -12.18
N PRO A 203 -2.00 14.21 -11.19
CA PRO A 203 -1.54 13.25 -10.18
C PRO A 203 -2.74 12.53 -9.56
N LEU A 204 -2.60 11.23 -9.30
CA LEU A 204 -3.65 10.44 -8.66
C LEU A 204 -3.86 11.02 -7.24
N ASP A 205 -5.09 11.45 -6.98
CA ASP A 205 -5.45 12.19 -5.77
C ASP A 205 -6.45 11.37 -4.94
N PHE A 206 -6.32 11.48 -3.63
CA PHE A 206 -7.13 10.78 -2.63
C PHE A 206 -8.64 11.06 -2.80
N PHE A 207 -8.99 12.33 -3.06
CA PHE A 207 -10.39 12.77 -3.15
C PHE A 207 -11.17 12.10 -4.29
N ARG A 208 -10.49 11.59 -5.32
CA ARG A 208 -11.11 10.89 -6.45
C ARG A 208 -11.85 9.61 -6.05
N ALA A 209 -11.49 9.00 -4.92
CA ALA A 209 -12.21 7.84 -4.44
C ALA A 209 -13.64 8.20 -4.01
N PHE A 210 -13.85 9.41 -3.49
CA PHE A 210 -15.15 9.87 -3.00
C PHE A 210 -16.10 10.27 -4.14
N ASP A 211 -15.59 10.51 -5.34
CA ASP A 211 -16.39 10.73 -6.56
C ASP A 211 -17.25 9.49 -6.94
N LEU A 212 -16.98 8.32 -6.34
CA LEU A 212 -17.72 7.08 -6.60
C LEU A 212 -19.13 7.07 -5.96
N ASN A 213 -19.50 8.12 -5.19
CA ASN A 213 -20.83 8.37 -4.63
C ASN A 213 -21.44 7.19 -3.82
N ASP A 214 -20.58 6.35 -3.25
CA ASP A 214 -20.96 5.23 -2.39
C ASP A 214 -19.80 4.92 -1.44
N GLU A 215 -20.12 4.70 -0.17
CA GLU A 215 -19.13 4.51 0.89
C GLU A 215 -18.28 3.26 0.65
N PHE A 216 -18.91 2.12 0.33
CA PHE A 216 -18.20 0.88 0.08
C PHE A 216 -17.35 0.99 -1.20
N LYS A 217 -17.86 1.60 -2.27
CA LYS A 217 -17.10 1.79 -3.52
C LYS A 217 -15.86 2.67 -3.31
N SER A 218 -15.99 3.73 -2.53
CA SER A 218 -14.90 4.66 -2.19
C SER A 218 -13.84 3.96 -1.36
N ASN A 219 -14.26 3.28 -0.29
CA ASN A 219 -13.39 2.50 0.58
C ASN A 219 -12.70 1.35 -0.19
N LEU A 220 -13.42 0.63 -1.05
CA LEU A 220 -12.85 -0.45 -1.85
C LEU A 220 -11.76 0.04 -2.81
N ALA A 221 -11.96 1.22 -3.41
CA ALA A 221 -10.98 1.85 -4.29
C ALA A 221 -9.71 2.27 -3.53
N LEU A 222 -9.84 2.83 -2.34
CA LEU A 222 -8.69 3.28 -1.57
C LEU A 222 -7.75 2.12 -1.17
N ASN A 223 -6.45 2.40 -1.20
CA ASN A 223 -5.44 1.52 -0.61
C ASN A 223 -5.30 1.89 0.89
N PRO A 224 -5.22 0.91 1.83
CA PRO A 224 -5.15 1.21 3.27
C PRO A 224 -3.99 2.12 3.66
N LEU A 225 -2.82 1.92 3.04
CA LEU A 225 -1.65 2.79 3.27
C LEU A 225 -1.93 4.21 2.79
N GLN A 226 -2.54 4.36 1.61
CA GLN A 226 -2.93 5.67 1.08
C GLN A 226 -3.90 6.37 2.03
N ASN A 227 -4.94 5.67 2.48
CA ASN A 227 -5.97 6.24 3.35
C ASN A 227 -5.39 6.69 4.69
N PHE A 228 -4.62 5.81 5.34
CA PHE A 228 -4.00 6.09 6.63
C PHE A 228 -3.04 7.29 6.57
N PHE A 229 -2.06 7.30 5.66
CA PHE A 229 -1.08 8.39 5.61
C PHE A 229 -1.70 9.72 5.16
N THR A 230 -2.75 9.70 4.34
CA THR A 230 -3.43 10.93 3.92
C THR A 230 -4.25 11.51 5.08
N THR A 231 -5.02 10.68 5.77
CA THR A 231 -5.81 11.11 6.94
C THR A 231 -4.93 11.54 8.11
N LEU A 232 -3.74 10.94 8.26
CA LEU A 232 -2.76 11.36 9.28
C LEU A 232 -2.33 12.82 9.10
N ARG A 233 -2.18 13.26 7.85
CA ARG A 233 -1.83 14.64 7.52
C ARG A 233 -2.94 15.63 7.88
N PHE A 234 -4.20 15.20 7.89
CA PHE A 234 -5.34 16.04 8.28
C PHE A 234 -5.52 16.14 9.80
N ARG A 235 -4.84 15.29 10.57
CA ARG A 235 -4.90 15.33 12.04
C ARG A 235 -4.17 16.53 12.63
N SER A 236 -3.14 17.05 11.97
CA SER A 236 -2.47 18.28 12.42
C SER A 236 -3.38 19.48 12.18
N PRO A 237 -3.61 20.35 13.19
CA PRO A 237 -4.50 21.50 13.04
C PRO A 237 -4.01 22.40 11.91
N ASP A 238 -4.91 22.76 11.00
CA ASP A 238 -4.62 23.73 9.97
C ASP A 238 -4.51 25.12 10.63
N HIS A 239 -3.27 25.61 10.74
CA HIS A 239 -2.98 26.90 11.35
C HIS A 239 -3.48 28.08 10.48
N ASN A 240 -3.95 27.81 9.26
CA ASN A 240 -4.54 28.79 8.35
C ASN A 240 -6.07 28.75 8.34
N SER A 241 -6.68 28.27 9.42
CA SER A 241 -8.13 28.30 9.59
C SER A 241 -8.57 29.73 9.91
N ARG A 242 -9.50 30.29 9.12
CA ARG A 242 -10.21 31.54 9.47
C ARG A 242 -11.22 31.32 10.60
N ALA A 243 -10.98 30.34 11.48
CA ALA A 243 -11.90 29.92 12.52
C ALA A 243 -12.24 31.11 13.44
N ASP A 244 -11.25 31.95 13.77
CA ASP A 244 -11.45 33.17 14.57
C ASP A 244 -12.43 34.16 13.91
N ALA A 245 -12.40 34.29 12.58
CA ALA A 245 -13.28 35.19 11.84
C ALA A 245 -14.75 34.74 11.87
N TYR A 246 -14.98 33.42 11.89
CA TYR A 246 -16.33 32.84 11.89
C TYR A 246 -16.80 32.39 13.28
N PHE A 247 -15.95 32.46 14.31
CA PHE A 247 -16.28 32.03 15.67
C PHE A 247 -17.48 32.81 16.24
N GLY A 248 -17.57 34.11 15.93
CA GLY A 248 -18.70 34.95 16.33
C GLY A 248 -20.04 34.49 15.73
N ASP A 249 -20.04 34.12 14.45
CA ASP A 249 -21.23 33.64 13.74
C ASP A 249 -21.64 32.25 14.21
N MET A 250 -20.69 31.34 14.41
CA MET A 250 -20.95 30.01 14.99
C MET A 250 -21.53 30.12 16.40
N ARG A 251 -21.03 31.04 17.22
CA ARG A 251 -21.54 31.28 18.58
C ARG A 251 -22.96 31.85 18.57
N ARG A 252 -23.26 32.78 17.66
CA ARG A 252 -24.62 33.30 17.47
C ARG A 252 -25.58 32.20 17.03
N PHE A 253 -25.18 31.37 16.07
CA PHE A 253 -25.96 30.23 15.60
C PHE A 253 -26.24 29.21 16.72
N TYR A 254 -25.23 28.87 17.51
CA TYR A 254 -25.38 27.96 18.65
C TYR A 254 -26.34 28.51 19.71
N ASN A 255 -26.22 29.80 20.05
CA ASN A 255 -27.13 30.45 20.99
C ASN A 255 -28.56 30.53 20.44
N TRP A 256 -28.72 30.76 19.14
CA TRP A 256 -30.03 30.75 18.50
C TRP A 256 -30.69 29.37 18.63
N ILE A 257 -29.97 28.28 18.31
CA ILE A 257 -30.48 26.91 18.48
C ILE A 257 -30.88 26.64 19.94
N ARG A 258 -30.05 27.07 20.90
CA ARG A 258 -30.30 26.88 22.33
C ARG A 258 -31.55 27.61 22.85
N ILE A 259 -31.93 28.73 22.23
CA ILE A 259 -33.14 29.49 22.60
C ILE A 259 -34.38 28.97 21.86
N SER A 260 -34.19 28.28 20.74
CA SER A 260 -35.26 27.76 19.87
C SER A 260 -35.75 26.36 20.24
N LEU A 261 -35.06 25.69 21.17
CA LEU A 261 -35.37 24.37 21.74
C LEU A 261 -35.89 24.54 23.17
#